data_AF-A0A6I1Z6U1-F1
#
_entry.id   AF-A0A6I1Z6U1-F1
#
_cell.length_a   1.000
_cell.length_b   1.000
_cell.length_c   1.000
_cell.angle_alpha   90.00
_cell.angle_beta   90.00
_cell.angle_gamma   90.00
#
_symmetry.space_group_name_H-M   'P 1'
#
loop_
_entity.id
_entity.type
_entity.pdbx_description
1 polymer ?
#
loop_
_entity_poly.entity_id
_entity_poly.type
_entity_poly.pdbx_seq_one_letter_code
_entity_poly.pdbx_strand_id
1 'polypeptide(L)'
;MVSAPPRVAEGPAVDAVPLPEVDGVRVTTMVDNTFDALLASAEGVTRVSMDAGRSAARQFADGETLAGLRAEHGFSALVTVHSGNASSTLLFDTGASPDGRLISAGVNED
;
A
#
# COMPACT_ATOMS: atom_id res chain seq x y z
N MET A 1 16.65 -21.32 -10.00
CA MET A 1 16.17 -19.92 -9.88
C MET A 1 17.35 -19.04 -10.26
N VAL A 2 17.29 -18.34 -11.40
CA VAL A 2 18.41 -17.50 -11.87
C VAL A 2 18.11 -16.07 -11.42
N SER A 3 18.88 -15.56 -10.45
CA SER A 3 18.82 -14.15 -10.07
C SER A 3 19.52 -13.35 -11.16
N ALA A 4 18.79 -12.52 -11.90
CA ALA A 4 19.39 -11.58 -12.81
C ALA A 4 20.07 -10.45 -12.01
N PRO A 5 21.24 -9.95 -12.42
CA PRO A 5 21.86 -8.80 -11.77
C PRO A 5 20.96 -7.55 -11.91
N PRO A 6 20.98 -6.63 -10.93
CA PRO A 6 20.23 -5.39 -11.02
C PRO A 6 20.64 -4.59 -12.26
N ARG A 7 19.67 -3.92 -12.88
CA ARG A 7 19.90 -3.10 -14.06
C ARG A 7 20.74 -1.88 -13.68
N VAL A 8 21.83 -1.63 -14.40
CA VAL A 8 22.67 -0.44 -14.20
C VAL A 8 21.86 0.79 -14.60
N ALA A 9 21.74 1.77 -13.71
CA ALA A 9 21.15 3.07 -14.02
C ALA A 9 22.13 3.89 -14.88
N GLU A 10 21.64 4.55 -15.92
CA GLU A 10 22.46 5.44 -16.75
C GLU A 10 22.70 6.79 -16.04
N GLY A 11 23.94 7.28 -16.11
CA GLY A 11 24.35 8.57 -15.53
C GLY A 11 25.35 8.42 -14.38
N PRO A 12 26.12 9.47 -14.04
CA PRO A 12 26.98 9.45 -12.87
C PRO A 12 26.12 9.30 -11.62
N ALA A 13 26.44 8.32 -10.77
CA ALA A 13 25.87 8.25 -9.43
C ALA A 13 26.30 9.49 -8.66
N VAL A 14 25.38 10.45 -8.56
CA VAL A 14 25.51 11.58 -7.64
C VAL A 14 25.16 11.04 -6.27
N ASP A 15 26.18 10.76 -5.46
CA ASP A 15 26.09 10.22 -4.10
C ASP A 15 25.69 8.73 -4.01
N ALA A 16 26.69 7.85 -4.16
CA ALA A 16 26.47 6.40 -4.05
C ALA A 16 26.30 6.01 -2.57
N VAL A 17 25.08 5.63 -2.19
CA VAL A 17 24.81 5.05 -0.86
C VAL A 17 25.35 3.61 -0.82
N PRO A 18 26.36 3.30 0.01
CA PRO A 18 26.87 1.94 0.13
C PRO A 18 25.80 1.04 0.77
N LEU A 19 25.50 -0.10 0.13
CA LEU A 19 24.57 -1.10 0.67
C LEU A 19 25.38 -2.19 1.37
N PRO A 20 25.31 -2.31 2.71
CA PRO A 20 25.97 -3.40 3.42
C PRO A 20 25.32 -4.76 3.10
N GLU A 21 26.13 -5.83 3.12
CA GLU A 21 25.61 -7.20 3.00
C GLU A 21 24.79 -7.58 4.24
N VAL A 22 23.72 -8.35 4.03
CA VAL A 22 22.78 -8.78 5.07
C VAL A 22 22.50 -10.27 4.94
N ASP A 23 22.19 -10.92 6.05
CA ASP A 23 21.93 -12.37 6.08
C ASP A 23 20.58 -12.72 5.45
N GLY A 24 19.61 -11.80 5.49
CA GLY A 24 18.32 -12.01 4.87
C GLY A 24 17.39 -10.81 4.89
N VAL A 25 16.46 -10.81 3.94
CA VAL A 25 15.35 -9.85 3.85
C VAL A 25 14.04 -10.62 3.78
N ARG A 26 13.11 -10.30 4.67
CA ARG A 26 11.73 -10.78 4.65
C ARG A 26 10.81 -9.65 4.25
N VAL A 27 10.10 -9.81 3.14
CA VAL A 27 9.08 -8.87 2.68
C VAL A 27 7.71 -9.49 2.93
N THR A 28 6.90 -8.85 3.77
CA THR A 28 5.50 -9.22 3.99
C THR A 28 4.62 -8.18 3.32
N THR A 29 4.04 -8.52 2.18
CA THR A 29 3.07 -7.66 1.49
C THR A 29 1.71 -7.78 2.16
N MET A 30 1.13 -6.64 2.50
CA MET A 30 -0.24 -6.50 2.98
C MET A 30 -1.10 -5.93 1.85
N VAL A 31 -2.19 -6.62 1.55
CA VAL A 31 -3.17 -6.20 0.53
C VAL A 31 -4.42 -5.74 1.28
N ASP A 32 -4.85 -4.50 1.05
CA ASP A 32 -6.06 -3.93 1.65
C ASP A 32 -7.35 -4.48 0.97
N ASN A 33 -8.48 -4.30 1.64
CA ASN A 33 -9.66 -5.17 1.70
C ASN A 33 -10.66 -5.09 0.53
N THR A 34 -11.51 -6.12 0.47
CA THR A 34 -12.67 -6.25 -0.43
C THR A 34 -13.96 -6.20 0.39
N PHE A 35 -15.01 -5.56 -0.13
CA PHE A 35 -16.35 -5.54 0.47
C PHE A 35 -17.39 -6.10 -0.50
N ASP A 36 -18.31 -6.92 0.00
CA ASP A 36 -19.48 -7.39 -0.74
C ASP A 36 -20.75 -6.74 -0.16
N ALA A 37 -21.32 -5.83 -0.94
CA ALA A 37 -22.54 -5.09 -0.57
C ALA A 37 -23.78 -5.98 -0.52
N LEU A 38 -23.79 -7.10 -1.24
CA LEU A 38 -24.92 -8.02 -1.33
C LEU A 38 -24.89 -9.09 -0.23
N LEU A 39 -23.74 -9.27 0.43
CA LEU A 39 -23.59 -10.24 1.49
C LEU A 39 -24.38 -9.78 2.71
N ALA A 40 -25.52 -10.42 2.95
CA ALA A 40 -26.37 -10.13 4.10
C ALA A 40 -25.65 -10.40 5.42
N SER A 41 -26.01 -9.67 6.46
CA SER A 41 -25.62 -9.99 7.84
C SER A 41 -26.07 -11.40 8.22
N ALA A 42 -25.34 -12.03 9.13
CA ALA A 42 -25.65 -13.36 9.66
C ALA A 42 -25.57 -13.34 11.19
N GLU A 43 -25.98 -14.42 11.86
CA GLU A 43 -25.83 -14.54 13.31
C GLU A 43 -24.37 -14.29 13.71
N GLY A 44 -24.15 -13.30 14.59
CA GLY A 44 -22.81 -12.90 15.02
C GLY A 44 -22.00 -12.07 14.00
N VAL A 45 -22.55 -11.71 12.84
CA VAL A 45 -21.86 -10.89 11.82
C VAL A 45 -22.76 -9.78 11.28
N THR A 46 -22.43 -8.53 11.59
CA THR A 46 -23.08 -7.34 11.03
C THR A 46 -22.28 -6.79 9.86
N ARG A 47 -22.91 -6.61 8.69
CA ARG A 47 -22.28 -6.07 7.46
C ARG A 47 -22.83 -4.68 7.13
N VAL A 48 -21.99 -3.88 6.48
CA VAL A 48 -22.34 -2.53 6.02
C VAL A 48 -23.43 -2.61 4.94
N SER A 49 -24.45 -1.73 5.03
CA SER A 49 -25.59 -1.74 4.11
C SER A 49 -25.20 -1.37 2.68
N MET A 50 -25.99 -1.82 1.70
CA MET A 50 -25.83 -1.45 0.28
C MET A 50 -25.88 0.06 0.01
N ASP A 51 -26.58 0.84 0.85
CA ASP A 51 -26.64 2.31 0.74
C ASP A 51 -25.40 3.03 1.30
N ALA A 52 -24.42 2.29 1.82
CA ALA A 52 -23.17 2.90 2.25
C ALA A 52 -22.40 3.48 1.05
N GLY A 53 -21.90 4.70 1.21
CA GLY A 53 -21.23 5.44 0.13
C GLY A 53 -22.14 6.40 -0.66
N ARG A 54 -23.39 6.63 -0.25
CA ARG A 54 -24.20 7.71 -0.84
C ARG A 54 -23.50 9.07 -0.72
N SER A 55 -23.44 9.80 -1.83
CA SER A 55 -22.76 11.09 -1.95
C SER A 55 -23.48 12.02 -2.92
N ALA A 56 -23.47 13.32 -2.61
CA ALA A 56 -24.14 14.33 -3.39
C ALA A 56 -23.60 14.39 -4.82
N ALA A 57 -24.50 14.26 -5.78
CA ALA A 57 -24.21 14.25 -7.20
C ALA A 57 -25.37 14.90 -7.96
N ARG A 58 -25.30 16.24 -8.06
CA ARG A 58 -26.36 17.10 -8.62
C ARG A 58 -26.74 16.78 -10.08
N GLN A 59 -25.92 16.01 -10.77
CA GLN A 59 -26.20 15.52 -12.12
C GLN A 59 -27.21 14.35 -12.17
N PHE A 60 -27.54 13.73 -11.02
CA PHE A 60 -28.54 12.66 -10.92
C PHE A 60 -29.90 13.23 -10.49
N ALA A 61 -30.98 12.54 -10.87
CA ALA A 61 -32.36 12.98 -10.64
C ALA A 61 -32.67 13.22 -9.15
N ASP A 62 -32.11 12.39 -8.27
CA ASP A 62 -32.30 12.50 -6.83
C ASP A 62 -31.22 13.36 -6.14
N GLY A 63 -30.32 13.96 -6.91
CA GLY A 63 -29.22 14.79 -6.41
C GLY A 63 -28.10 14.02 -5.71
N GLU A 64 -28.14 12.69 -5.70
CA GLU A 64 -27.21 11.79 -5.00
C GLU A 64 -26.77 10.63 -5.90
N THR A 65 -25.62 10.03 -5.61
CA THR A 65 -25.12 8.79 -6.22
C THR A 65 -24.46 7.90 -5.17
N LEU A 66 -24.18 6.64 -5.52
CA LEU A 66 -23.28 5.81 -4.72
C LEU A 66 -21.84 6.11 -5.17
N ALA A 67 -21.09 6.86 -4.36
CA ALA A 67 -19.65 6.79 -4.41
C ALA A 67 -19.29 5.39 -3.89
N GLY A 68 -18.98 4.46 -4.80
CA GLY A 68 -18.62 3.10 -4.42
C GLY A 68 -17.61 3.10 -3.28
N LEU A 69 -17.70 2.13 -2.35
CA LEU A 69 -16.69 2.00 -1.31
C LEU A 69 -15.33 1.95 -1.99
N ARG A 70 -14.52 2.99 -1.80
CA ARG A 70 -13.22 3.08 -2.46
C ARG A 70 -12.31 2.10 -1.72
N ALA A 71 -12.19 0.88 -2.24
CA ALA A 71 -11.03 0.05 -1.95
C ALA A 71 -9.85 0.79 -2.55
N GLU A 72 -9.19 1.60 -1.73
CA GLU A 72 -7.97 2.25 -2.13
C GLU A 72 -6.93 1.14 -2.22
N HIS A 73 -6.29 0.99 -3.39
CA HIS A 73 -5.19 0.05 -3.57
C HIS A 73 -3.97 0.57 -2.80
N GLY A 74 -4.04 0.49 -1.47
CA GLY A 74 -2.90 0.69 -0.59
C GLY A 74 -1.96 -0.48 -0.80
N PHE A 75 -0.79 -0.21 -1.37
CA PHE A 75 0.31 -1.15 -1.28
C PHE A 75 1.03 -0.86 0.02
N SER A 76 1.02 -1.83 0.92
CA SER A 76 1.87 -1.78 2.10
C SER A 76 2.73 -3.03 2.15
N ALA A 77 4.01 -2.86 2.49
CA ALA A 77 4.95 -3.95 2.68
C ALA A 77 5.73 -3.74 3.96
N LEU A 78 5.70 -4.71 4.86
CA LEU A 78 6.58 -4.76 6.01
C LEU A 78 7.88 -5.45 5.59
N VAL A 79 8.98 -4.72 5.59
CA VAL A 79 10.30 -5.19 5.21
C VAL A 79 11.12 -5.37 6.48
N THR A 80 11.55 -6.60 6.75
CA THR A 80 12.46 -6.91 7.85
C THR A 80 13.81 -7.36 7.28
N VAL A 81 14.88 -6.74 7.76
CA VAL A 81 16.25 -7.06 7.40
C VAL A 81 16.94 -7.69 8.61
N HIS A 82 17.70 -8.76 8.38
CA HIS A 82 18.48 -9.47 9.39
C HIS A 82 19.97 -9.41 9.06
N SER A 83 20.80 -9.06 10.05
CA SER A 83 22.26 -9.04 9.95
C SER A 83 22.89 -9.39 11.31
N GLY A 84 23.57 -10.53 11.39
CA GLY A 84 24.05 -11.14 12.62
C GLY A 84 22.93 -11.28 13.66
N ASN A 85 23.14 -10.66 14.82
CA ASN A 85 22.17 -10.64 15.91
C ASN A 85 21.22 -9.43 15.87
N ALA A 86 21.29 -8.60 14.81
CA ALA A 86 20.47 -7.41 14.66
C ALA A 86 19.31 -7.64 13.66
N SER A 87 18.17 -7.02 13.94
CA SER A 87 17.02 -6.96 13.04
C SER A 87 16.46 -5.55 12.98
N SER A 88 16.23 -5.06 11.77
CA SER A 88 15.59 -3.77 11.50
C SER A 88 14.33 -4.00 10.67
N THR A 89 13.25 -3.32 11.02
CA THR A 89 11.96 -3.44 10.31
C THR A 89 11.47 -2.07 9.86
N LEU A 90 11.05 -1.98 8.60
CA LEU A 90 10.47 -0.78 7.97
C LEU A 90 9.09 -1.14 7.40
N LEU A 91 8.08 -0.33 7.69
CA LEU A 91 6.82 -0.36 6.95
C LEU A 91 6.95 0.57 5.74
N PHE A 92 6.91 0.01 4.55
CA PHE A 92 6.70 0.76 3.32
C PHE A 92 5.20 0.84 3.08
N ASP A 93 4.63 2.04 3.16
CA ASP A 93 3.22 2.26 2.91
C ASP A 93 3.05 3.37 1.88
N THR A 94 2.34 3.09 0.79
CA THR A 94 2.07 4.10 -0.23
C THR A 94 0.88 4.98 0.12
N GLY A 95 0.10 4.61 1.15
CA GLY A 95 -1.13 5.30 1.54
C GLY A 95 -2.13 5.41 0.38
N ALA A 96 -3.33 5.92 0.68
CA ALA A 96 -4.25 6.33 -0.34
C ALA A 96 -4.07 7.82 -0.67
N SER A 97 -3.86 8.13 -1.94
CA SER A 97 -3.76 9.51 -2.41
C SER A 97 -5.07 9.96 -3.08
N PRO A 98 -5.35 11.27 -3.11
CA PRO A 98 -6.39 11.83 -3.97
C PRO A 98 -6.20 11.44 -5.45
N ASP A 99 -4.93 11.35 -5.93
CA ASP A 99 -4.59 11.13 -7.35
C ASP A 99 -3.67 9.91 -7.65
N GLY A 100 -3.36 9.04 -6.69
CA GLY A 100 -2.61 7.80 -6.94
C GLY A 100 -1.10 7.94 -7.24
N ARG A 101 -0.42 9.05 -6.90
CA ARG A 101 1.01 9.28 -7.27
C ARG A 101 1.99 9.08 -6.10
N LEU A 102 3.07 8.36 -6.40
CA LEU A 102 4.27 8.19 -5.57
C LEU A 102 5.05 9.50 -5.42
N ILE A 103 5.41 9.87 -4.19
CA ILE A 103 6.57 10.73 -3.89
C ILE A 103 7.38 10.00 -2.81
N SER A 104 8.53 9.44 -3.21
CA SER A 104 9.52 8.91 -2.27
C SER A 104 10.17 10.09 -1.55
N ALA A 105 9.72 10.41 -0.34
CA ALA A 105 10.45 11.30 0.56
C ALA A 105 11.51 10.48 1.31
N GLY A 106 12.75 10.99 1.28
CA GLY A 106 13.93 10.32 1.78
C GLY A 106 13.93 10.03 3.28
N VAL A 107 14.85 9.16 3.67
CA VAL A 107 15.26 8.91 5.06
C VAL A 107 15.73 10.20 5.72
N ASN A 108 15.18 10.50 6.90
CA ASN A 108 15.75 11.50 7.81
C ASN A 108 16.91 10.83 8.57
N GLU A 109 18.09 11.44 8.54
CA GLU A 109 19.08 11.32 9.60
C GLU A 109 19.18 12.69 10.28
N ASP A 110 19.04 12.69 11.61
CA ASP A 110 19.13 13.79 12.62
C ASP A 110 18.95 15.27 12.18
#